data_AF-A0A6C0KUA0-F1
#
_entry.id   AF-A0A6C0KUA0-F1
#
_cell.length_a   1.000
_cell.length_b   1.000
_cell.length_c   1.000
_cell.angle_alpha   90.00
_cell.angle_beta   90.00
_cell.angle_gamma   90.00
#
_symmetry.space_group_name_H-M   'P 1'
#
loop_
_entity.id
_entity.type
_entity.pdbx_description
1 polymer ?
#
loop_
_entity_poly.entity_id
_entity_poly.type
_entity_poly.pdbx_seq_one_letter_code
_entity_poly.pdbx_strand_id
1 'polypeptide(L)' 'MRRRYSKRVYHCIRQTTKKYTQRSSPPYPAQECPNKRMKGNDGKMYISHMGTETGIYRWIPTNETRKKNKK' A
#
# COMPACT_ATOMS: atom_id res chain seq x y z
N MET A 1 -5.59 11.77 -32.43
CA MET A 1 -4.63 12.22 -31.39
C MET A 1 -4.45 11.11 -30.35
N ARG A 2 -3.29 10.44 -30.29
CA ARG A 2 -3.00 9.52 -29.18
C ARG A 2 -2.55 10.37 -27.98
N ARG A 3 -3.42 10.55 -26.97
CA ARG A 3 -3.04 11.18 -25.69
C ARG A 3 -1.82 10.42 -25.15
N ARG A 4 -0.65 11.07 -25.09
CA ARG A 4 0.54 10.49 -24.46
C ARG A 4 0.17 10.27 -22.99
N TYR A 5 -0.08 9.01 -22.62
CA TYR A 5 -0.35 8.63 -21.24
C TYR A 5 0.91 8.90 -20.44
N SER A 6 0.97 10.06 -19.77
CA SER A 6 2.03 10.33 -18.81
C SER A 6 1.89 9.29 -17.70
N LYS A 7 2.77 8.29 -17.71
CA LYS A 7 2.81 7.27 -16.66
C LYS A 7 3.03 8.00 -15.33
N ARG A 8 2.02 7.96 -14.46
CA ARG A 8 2.14 8.51 -13.10
C ARG A 8 3.28 7.76 -12.41
N VAL A 9 4.36 8.46 -12.09
CA VAL A 9 5.48 7.88 -11.34
C VAL A 9 5.10 7.89 -9.87
N TYR A 10 5.03 6.70 -9.28
CA TYR A 10 4.64 6.51 -7.88
C TYR A 10 5.91 6.44 -7.01
N HIS A 11 6.03 7.34 -6.03
CA HIS A 11 7.17 7.40 -5.13
C HIS A 11 6.86 6.66 -3.84
N CYS A 12 6.99 5.33 -3.88
CA CYS A 12 6.72 4.49 -2.71
C CYS A 12 7.83 4.59 -1.66
N ILE A 13 7.89 5.73 -0.97
CA ILE A 13 8.94 6.09 -0.01
C ILE A 13 8.42 5.97 1.41
N ARG A 14 9.26 5.44 2.30
CA ARG A 14 8.96 5.33 3.71
C ARG A 14 8.89 6.72 4.33
N GLN A 15 7.80 6.99 5.04
CA GLN A 15 7.59 8.21 5.78
C GLN A 15 8.00 8.01 7.24
N THR A 16 8.70 8.99 7.79
CA THR A 16 9.19 8.97 9.19
C THR A 16 8.40 9.88 10.11
N THR A 17 7.46 10.66 9.57
CA THR A 17 6.66 11.60 10.36
C THR A 17 5.71 10.87 11.31
N LYS A 18 5.39 11.53 12.45
CA LYS A 18 4.54 11.00 13.52
C LYS A 18 3.22 10.40 13.01
N LYS A 19 2.58 11.03 12.01
CA LYS A 19 1.37 10.55 11.35
C LYS A 19 1.50 9.12 10.79
N TYR A 20 2.64 8.79 10.19
CA TYR A 20 2.86 7.51 9.50
C TYR A 20 3.47 6.45 10.42
N THR A 21 4.18 6.86 11.48
CA THR A 21 4.79 5.95 12.45
C THR A 21 3.81 5.52 13.55
N GLN A 22 2.80 6.33 13.89
CA GLN A 22 1.83 5.99 14.95
C GLN A 22 0.64 5.15 14.49
N ARG A 23 0.34 5.12 13.18
CA ARG A 23 -0.76 4.32 12.65
C ARG A 23 -0.39 2.85 12.54
N SER A 24 -1.38 1.95 12.57
CA SER A 24 -1.16 0.50 12.40
C SER A 24 -0.65 0.13 11.00
N SER A 25 -1.15 0.81 9.96
CA SER A 25 -0.78 0.56 8.57
C SER A 25 0.70 0.85 8.28
N PRO A 26 1.27 0.32 7.17
CA PRO A 26 2.67 0.54 6.81
C PRO A 26 3.01 2.03 6.78
N PRO A 27 4.24 2.46 7.14
CA PRO A 27 4.66 3.86 7.14
C PRO A 27 4.95 4.36 5.70
N TYR A 28 4.04 4.11 4.76
CA TYR A 28 4.14 4.44 3.34
C TYR A 28 2.82 5.03 2.84
N PRO A 29 2.78 6.03 1.94
CA PRO A 29 1.53 6.53 1.38
C PRO A 29 0.91 5.49 0.44
N ALA A 30 -0.33 5.05 0.71
CA ALA A 30 -0.99 4.06 -0.15
C ALA A 30 -1.14 4.55 -1.60
N GLN A 31 -1.46 5.85 -1.76
CA GLN A 31 -1.58 6.53 -3.06
C GLN A 31 -0.30 6.52 -3.89
N GLU A 32 0.86 6.40 -3.25
CA GLU A 32 2.17 6.35 -3.89
C GLU A 32 2.76 4.93 -3.93
N CYS A 33 2.00 3.95 -3.47
CA CYS A 33 2.40 2.54 -3.45
C CYS A 33 1.27 1.64 -4.01
N PRO A 34 0.74 1.89 -5.22
CA PRO A 34 -0.39 1.10 -5.73
C PRO A 34 -0.03 -0.38 -5.85
N ASN A 35 -0.95 -1.26 -5.44
CA ASN A 35 -0.85 -2.72 -5.52
C ASN A 35 0.36 -3.34 -4.79
N LYS A 36 0.98 -2.61 -3.85
CA LYS A 36 2.08 -3.12 -3.02
C LYS A 36 1.55 -3.87 -1.80
N ARG A 37 2.30 -4.87 -1.34
CA ARG A 37 2.03 -5.60 -0.09
C ARG A 37 3.13 -5.29 0.91
N MET A 38 2.77 -4.81 2.09
CA MET A 38 3.73 -4.36 3.10
C MET A 38 3.26 -4.68 4.51
N LYS A 39 4.21 -4.90 5.41
CA LYS A 39 3.96 -5.10 6.83
C LYS A 39 3.64 -3.76 7.50
N GLY A 40 2.57 -3.71 8.27
CA GLY A 40 2.18 -2.59 9.10
C GLY A 40 3.09 -2.41 10.31
N ASN A 41 2.98 -1.25 10.96
CA ASN A 41 3.64 -1.00 12.25
C ASN A 41 3.08 -1.90 13.36
N ASP A 42 1.84 -2.38 13.21
CA ASP A 42 1.22 -3.39 14.08
C ASP A 42 1.67 -4.83 13.77
N GLY A 43 2.52 -5.01 12.77
CA GLY A 43 3.04 -6.28 12.33
C GLY A 43 2.12 -7.11 11.44
N LYS A 44 0.91 -6.63 11.11
CA LYS A 44 0.00 -7.30 10.18
C LYS A 44 0.37 -7.00 8.73
N MET A 45 -0.11 -7.81 7.79
CA MET A 45 0.12 -7.58 6.36
C MET A 45 -1.00 -6.70 5.80
N TYR A 46 -0.62 -5.74 4.95
CA TYR A 46 -1.53 -4.86 4.24
C TYR A 46 -1.25 -4.89 2.75
N ILE A 47 -2.27 -4.69 1.94
CA ILE A 47 -2.18 -4.43 0.51
C ILE A 47 -2.67 -3.02 0.22
N SER A 48 -1.93 -2.26 -0.59
CA SER A 48 -2.41 -0.98 -1.10
C SER A 48 -3.26 -1.27 -2.32
N HIS A 49 -4.57 -1.10 -2.19
CA HIS A 49 -5.51 -1.36 -3.28
C HIS A 49 -6.44 -0.16 -3.45
N MET A 50 -7.03 -0.03 -4.63
CA MET A 50 -8.06 0.97 -4.87
C MET A 50 -9.23 0.72 -3.92
N GLY A 51 -9.66 1.77 -3.24
CA GLY A 51 -10.83 1.72 -2.38
C GLY A 51 -12.13 1.69 -3.18
N THR A 52 -13.23 2.02 -2.52
CA THR A 52 -14.56 2.18 -3.17
C THR A 52 -14.58 3.32 -4.19
N GLU A 53 -13.72 4.32 -3.99
CA GLU A 53 -13.59 5.48 -4.89
C GLU A 53 -12.48 5.26 -5.91
N THR A 54 -12.81 5.50 -7.17
CA THR A 54 -11.88 5.32 -8.29
C THR A 54 -10.69 6.27 -8.15
N GLY A 55 -9.48 5.71 -8.18
CA GLY A 55 -8.24 6.48 -8.12
C GLY A 55 -7.72 6.83 -6.73
N ILE A 56 -8.37 6.38 -5.65
CA ILE A 56 -7.84 6.49 -4.27
C ILE A 56 -7.38 5.12 -3.78
N TYR A 57 -6.08 4.98 -3.53
CA TYR A 57 -5.51 3.79 -2.93
C TYR A 57 -5.47 3.91 -1.40
N ARG A 58 -5.81 2.82 -0.71
CA ARG A 58 -5.82 2.69 0.75
C ARG A 58 -5.12 1.40 1.15
N TRP A 59 -4.51 1.39 2.35
CA TRP A 59 -3.96 0.17 2.93
C TRP A 59 -5.09 -0.68 3.50
N ILE A 60 -5.33 -1.84 2.88
CA ILE A 60 -6.34 -2.80 3.30
C ILE A 60 -5.61 -3.95 4.03
N PRO A 61 -5.98 -4.27 5.28
CA PRO A 61 -5.39 -5.41 5.98
C PRO A 61 -5.72 -6.69 5.23
N THR A 62 -4.71 -7.53 4.98
CA THR A 62 -4.90 -8.84 4.36
C THR A 62 -4.89 -9.90 5.44
N ASN A 63 -5.96 -10.68 5.54
CA ASN A 63 -6.03 -11.88 6.39
C ASN A 63 -5.27 -13.06 5.76
N GLU A 64 -4.20 -12.80 5.00
CA GLU A 64 -3.38 -13.87 4.46
C GLU A 64 -2.61 -14.52 5.60
N THR A 65 -3.25 -15.53 6.20
CA THR A 65 -2.56 -16.61 6.88
C THR A 65 -1.51 -17.11 5.90
N ARG A 66 -0.25 -17.00 6.30
CA ARG A 66 0.90 -17.46 5.52
C ARG A 66 0.67 -18.96 5.29
N LYS A 67 0.05 -19.37 4.17
CA LYS A 67 -0.01 -20.77 3.74
C LYS A 67 1.44 -21.17 3.45
N LYS A 68 2.14 -21.65 4.48
CA LYS A 68 3.44 -22.31 4.32
C LYS A 68 3.15 -23.56 3.50
N ASN A 69 3.40 -23.52 2.19
CA ASN A 69 3.47 -24.75 1.42
C ASN A 69 4.57 -25.62 2.05
N LYS A 70 4.15 -26.70 2.69
CA LYS A 70 5.02 -27.74 3.20
C LYS A 70 5.46 -28.53 1.95
N LYS A 71 6.72 -28.38 1.56
CA LYS A 71 7.36 -29.15 0.50
C LYS A 71 7.58 -30.58 0.98
#